data_AF-A0A7Y1YPJ2-F1
#
_entry.id   AF-A0A7Y1YPJ2-F1
#
_cell.length_a   1.000
_cell.length_b   1.000
_cell.length_c   1.000
_cell.angle_alpha   90.00
_cell.angle_beta   90.00
_cell.angle_gamma   90.00
#
_symmetry.space_group_name_H-M   'P 1'
#
loop_
_entity.id
_entity.type
_entity.pdbx_description
1 polymer ?
#
loop_
_entity_poly.entity_id
_entity_poly.type
_entity_poly.pdbx_seq_one_letter_code
_entity_poly.pdbx_strand_id
1 'polypeptide(L)' 'GIFSPEARSFYKDQIIGLQKMGAEGVILGCTELPILLSQEDSELPLIETTQLHARAAVDFILSSS' A
#
# COMPACT_ATOMS: atom_id res chain seq x y z
N GLY A 1 -7.79 -14.65 3.90
CA GLY A 1 -8.28 -14.30 2.56
C GLY A 1 -7.60 -15.17 1.51
N ILE A 2 -8.03 -15.08 0.25
CA ILE A 2 -7.39 -15.74 -0.89
C ILE A 2 -6.56 -14.67 -1.62
N PHE A 3 -5.26 -14.91 -1.80
CA PHE A 3 -4.32 -13.99 -2.45
C PHE A 3 -3.89 -14.61 -3.78
N SER A 4 -4.66 -14.34 -4.83
CA SER A 4 -4.47 -14.99 -6.12
C SER A 4 -3.77 -14.08 -7.15
N PRO A 5 -3.15 -14.66 -8.19
CA PRO A 5 -2.60 -13.89 -9.30
C PRO A 5 -3.64 -13.00 -9.99
N GLU A 6 -4.89 -13.46 -10.09
CA GLU A 6 -5.99 -12.71 -10.72
C GLU A 6 -6.34 -11.47 -9.88
N ALA A 7 -6.40 -11.62 -8.56
CA ALA A 7 -6.61 -10.48 -7.67
C ALA A 7 -5.46 -9.47 -7.78
N ARG A 8 -4.20 -9.94 -7.84
CA ARG A 8 -3.05 -9.06 -8.05
C ARG A 8 -3.16 -8.31 -9.37
N SER A 9 -3.46 -9.01 -10.46
CA SER A 9 -3.64 -8.38 -11.79
C SER A 9 -4.73 -7.31 -11.77
N PHE A 10 -5.87 -7.60 -11.15
CA PHE A 10 -6.97 -6.64 -11.02
C PHE A 10 -6.50 -5.34 -10.37
N TYR A 11 -5.79 -5.41 -9.24
CA TYR A 11 -5.31 -4.21 -8.56
C TYR A 11 -4.23 -3.47 -9.36
N LYS A 12 -3.34 -4.17 -10.08
CA LYS A 12 -2.37 -3.54 -10.98
C LYS A 12 -3.06 -2.71 -12.06
N ASP A 13 -4.12 -3.24 -12.66
CA ASP A 13 -4.89 -2.52 -13.67
C ASP A 13 -5.56 -1.27 -13.10
N GLN A 14 -6.07 -1.33 -11.85
CA GLN A 14 -6.61 -0.15 -11.17
C GLN A 14 -5.53 0.91 -10.92
N ILE A 15 -4.34 0.50 -10.47
CA ILE A 15 -3.20 1.40 -10.23
C ILE A 15 -2.80 2.12 -11.52
N ILE A 16 -2.71 1.39 -12.63
CA ILE A 16 -2.42 1.98 -13.96
C ILE A 16 -3.50 2.97 -14.37
N GLY A 17 -4.78 2.66 -14.10
CA GLY A 17 -5.89 3.58 -14.34
C GLY A 17 -5.75 4.88 -13.55
N LEU A 18 -5.45 4.78 -12.24
CA LEU A 18 -5.25 5.92 -11.35
C LEU A 18 -4.03 6.76 -11.77
N GLN A 19 -2.93 6.11 -12.18
CA GLN A 19 -1.74 6.80 -12.70
C GLN A 19 -2.08 7.65 -13.93
N LYS A 20 -2.88 7.12 -14.87
CA LYS A 20 -3.34 7.88 -16.05
C LYS A 20 -4.24 9.06 -15.69
N MET A 21 -4.90 9.01 -14.53
CA MET A 21 -5.69 10.11 -13.99
C MET A 21 -4.85 11.14 -13.22
N GLY A 22 -3.54 10.94 -13.11
CA GLY A 22 -2.63 11.85 -12.42
C GLY A 22 -2.41 11.53 -10.95
N ALA A 23 -2.75 10.33 -10.48
CA ALA A 23 -2.38 9.91 -9.15
C ALA A 23 -0.86 9.83 -9.00
N GLU A 24 -0.35 10.32 -7.88
CA GLU A 24 1.10 10.37 -7.58
C GLU A 24 1.53 9.32 -6.53
N GLY A 25 0.56 8.54 -6.03
CA GLY A 25 0.77 7.50 -5.02
C GLY A 25 -0.51 6.72 -4.75
N VAL A 26 -0.37 5.55 -4.13
CA VAL A 26 -1.49 4.65 -3.83
C VAL A 26 -1.46 4.28 -2.35
N ILE A 27 -2.54 4.59 -1.65
CA ILE A 27 -2.71 4.22 -0.24
C ILE A 27 -3.19 2.77 -0.15
N LEU A 28 -2.40 1.90 0.50
CA LEU A 28 -2.85 0.56 0.86
C LEU A 28 -3.68 0.66 2.13
N GLY A 29 -4.99 0.89 1.93
CA GLY A 29 -5.94 1.23 2.99
C GLY A 29 -6.47 0.04 3.81
N CYS A 30 -6.23 -1.19 3.35
CA CYS A 30 -6.59 -2.41 4.09
C CYS A 30 -5.33 -3.16 4.48
N THR A 31 -5.35 -3.81 5.65
CA THR A 31 -4.22 -4.57 6.20
C THR A 31 -3.75 -5.74 5.32
N GLU A 32 -4.62 -6.23 4.44
CA GLU A 32 -4.37 -7.36 3.55
C GLU A 32 -3.72 -6.95 2.21
N LEU A 33 -3.87 -5.69 1.80
CA LEU A 33 -3.31 -5.23 0.52
C LEU A 33 -1.78 -5.31 0.46
N PRO A 34 -1.03 -4.99 1.54
CA PRO A 34 0.42 -5.21 1.58
C PRO A 34 0.85 -6.68 1.44
N ILE A 35 -0.05 -7.65 1.69
CA ILE A 35 0.23 -9.08 1.46
C ILE A 35 0.04 -9.42 -0.03
N LEU A 36 -0.91 -8.75 -0.69
CA LEU A 36 -1.26 -8.99 -2.09
C LEU A 36 -0.37 -8.26 -3.09
N LEU A 37 0.09 -7.06 -2.75
CA LEU A 37 0.81 -6.14 -3.63
C LEU A 37 2.15 -5.76 -3.03
N SER A 38 3.16 -5.64 -3.88
CA SER A 38 4.50 -5.17 -3.55
C SER A 38 4.85 -3.95 -4.41
N GLN A 39 5.88 -3.18 -4.04
CA GLN A 39 6.28 -2.00 -4.80
C GLN A 39 6.64 -2.32 -6.27
N GLU A 40 7.10 -3.54 -6.57
CA GLU A 40 7.35 -4.04 -7.93
C GLU A 40 6.08 -4.16 -8.80
N ASP A 41 4.89 -4.13 -8.19
CA ASP A 41 3.61 -4.16 -8.91
C ASP A 41 3.13 -2.77 -9.35
N SER A 42 3.83 -1.70 -8.99
CA SER A 42 3.41 -0.32 -9.22
C SER A 42 4.57 0.64 -9.45
N GLU A 43 4.48 1.46 -10.50
CA GLU A 43 5.37 2.62 -10.69
C GLU A 43 5.05 3.77 -9.73
N LEU A 44 3.81 3.81 -9.21
CA LEU A 44 3.42 4.74 -8.16
C LEU A 44 3.92 4.24 -6.80
N PRO A 45 4.39 5.13 -5.91
CA PRO A 45 4.68 4.79 -4.52
C PRO A 45 3.47 4.13 -3.83
N LEU A 46 3.69 2.95 -3.26
CA LEU A 46 2.70 2.29 -2.41
C LEU A 46 2.89 2.73 -0.96
N ILE A 47 1.81 3.20 -0.33
CA ILE A 47 1.83 3.75 1.01
C ILE A 47 1.14 2.76 1.95
N GLU A 48 1.95 1.97 2.67
CA GLU A 48 1.48 1.02 3.67
C GLU A 48 1.09 1.73 4.97
N THR A 49 -0.18 2.14 5.05
CA THR A 49 -0.68 2.94 6.17
C THR A 49 -0.52 2.24 7.50
N THR A 50 -0.75 0.92 7.57
CA THR A 50 -0.61 0.14 8.80
C THR A 50 0.82 0.19 9.35
N GLN A 51 1.83 0.01 8.48
CA GLN A 51 3.24 0.08 8.88
C GLN A 51 3.63 1.49 9.34
N LEU A 52 3.25 2.51 8.56
CA LEU A 52 3.53 3.91 8.90
C LEU A 52 2.89 4.28 10.24
N HIS A 53 1.65 3.85 10.47
CA HIS A 53 0.92 4.12 11.69
C HIS A 53 1.54 3.40 12.90
N ALA A 54 1.92 2.14 12.74
CA ALA A 54 2.60 1.39 13.80
C ALA A 54 3.94 2.03 14.17
N ARG A 55 4.73 2.46 13.18
CA ARG A 55 5.99 3.17 13.41
C ARG A 55 5.76 4.50 14.14
N ALA A 56 4.80 5.30 13.69
CA ALA A 56 4.46 6.56 14.35
C ALA A 56 4.03 6.35 15.81
N ALA A 57 3.29 5.27 16.10
CA ALA A 57 2.91 4.92 17.46
C ALA A 57 4.13 4.55 18.33
N VAL A 58 5.08 3.77 17.79
CA VAL A 58 6.34 3.45 18.48
C VAL A 58 7.16 4.70 18.75
N ASP A 59 7.36 5.55 17.74
CA ASP A 59 8.12 6.79 17.85
C ASP A 59 7.49 7.72 18.90
N PHE A 60 6.15 7.82 18.92
CA PHE A 60 5.41 8.57 19.93
C PHE A 60 5.72 8.06 21.35
N ILE A 61 5.65 6.74 21.57
CA ILE A 61 5.91 6.11 22.88
C ILE A 61 7.35 6.35 23.34
N LEU A 62 8.33 6.26 22.44
CA LEU A 62 9.75 6.35 22.77
C LEU A 62 10.29 7.79 22.83
N SER A 63 9.62 8.77 22.21
CA SER A 63 10.07 10.17 22.17
C SER A 63 10.10 10.89 23.52
N SER A 64 9.51 10.31 24.56
CA SER A 64 9.48 10.85 25.94
C SER A 64 10.42 10.13 26.90
N SER A 65 11.37 9.32 26.39
CA SER A 65 12.39 8.61 27.18
C SER A 65 13.77 9.26 27.09
#